data_AF-G4Z6A3-F1
#
_entry.id   AF-G4Z6A3-F1
#
_cell.length_a   1.000
_cell.length_b   1.000
_cell.length_c   1.000
_cell.angle_alpha   90.00
_cell.angle_beta   90.00
_cell.angle_gamma   90.00
#
_symmetry.space_group_name_H-M   'P 1'
#
loop_
_entity.id
_entity.type
_entity.pdbx_description
1 polymer ?
#
loop_
_entity_poly.entity_id
_entity_poly.type
_entity_poly.pdbx_seq_one_letter_code
_entity_poly.pdbx_strand_id
1 'polypeptide(L)'
;MVKRRPARAATKAPAPSPSTPRKRKDPAESSPLWLSICSEFLPNALVITVAAAAVWFEFTTGEVYVQSPWLQTLLKRSFIVWVCLAVRTQLTDFVTPPALARRPPSLRKEAVRHARALFAAVAANLLGTTIIRPVFGAAPQFEETVRLVVPIYFLVEVVLDGLRIPLPLLKAVVGLSVSWLKAVTIPKLVMEWHTNTDAHPLGFLAISTANLYASGLVLRYLTNYGRTHRVLDLSLGAFAFILQIVGTSAVIGVVAHVANHFVTNEERMMEARVLYFCVAWFALDKYWKKALGDLLVQLLTSPAKSKTN
;
A
#
# COMPACT_ATOMS: atom_id res chain seq x y z
N MET A 1 -31.99 -52.99 -43.31
CA MET A 1 -30.94 -52.21 -44.03
C MET A 1 -29.65 -52.26 -43.22
N VAL A 2 -28.57 -52.74 -43.83
CA VAL A 2 -27.21 -52.75 -43.22
C VAL A 2 -26.21 -52.34 -44.30
N LYS A 3 -25.32 -51.38 -44.01
CA LYS A 3 -23.98 -51.34 -44.61
C LYS A 3 -22.99 -50.53 -43.77
N ARG A 4 -21.91 -51.20 -43.37
CA ARG A 4 -20.73 -50.62 -42.70
C ARG A 4 -19.79 -49.99 -43.75
N ARG A 5 -18.90 -49.09 -43.31
CA ARG A 5 -17.70 -48.60 -44.05
C ARG A 5 -16.74 -49.76 -44.38
N PRO A 6 -15.92 -49.68 -45.46
CA PRO A 6 -14.57 -49.07 -45.44
C PRO A 6 -14.23 -48.32 -46.77
N ALA A 7 -12.97 -47.99 -47.13
CA ALA A 7 -11.95 -47.11 -46.50
C ALA A 7 -10.74 -46.91 -47.47
N ARG A 8 -9.89 -45.87 -47.24
CA ARG A 8 -8.65 -45.49 -48.01
C ARG A 8 -8.93 -44.97 -49.45
N ALA A 9 -8.04 -44.24 -50.13
CA ALA A 9 -6.67 -43.76 -49.86
C ALA A 9 -6.47 -42.29 -50.30
N ALA A 10 -5.31 -41.69 -50.00
CA ALA A 10 -4.97 -40.29 -50.34
C ALA A 10 -3.79 -40.21 -51.31
N THR A 11 -3.80 -39.22 -52.23
CA THR A 11 -2.61 -38.77 -52.96
C THR A 11 -2.66 -37.25 -53.25
N LYS A 12 -1.49 -36.60 -53.14
CA LYS A 12 -1.21 -35.14 -53.29
C LYS A 12 -1.23 -34.72 -54.78
N ALA A 13 -1.16 -33.47 -55.25
CA ALA A 13 -0.90 -32.10 -54.74
C ALA A 13 -1.41 -31.08 -55.82
N PRO A 14 -1.16 -29.73 -55.80
CA PRO A 14 -0.47 -28.89 -54.81
C PRO A 14 -1.33 -27.73 -54.24
N ALA A 15 -0.83 -27.08 -53.19
CA ALA A 15 -1.44 -25.89 -52.58
C ALA A 15 -0.81 -24.59 -53.11
N PRO A 16 -1.56 -23.46 -53.17
CA PRO A 16 -1.00 -22.16 -53.50
C PRO A 16 -0.07 -21.62 -52.40
N SER A 17 0.83 -20.73 -52.80
CA SER A 17 1.94 -20.22 -51.99
C SER A 17 1.53 -19.41 -50.75
N PRO A 18 2.28 -19.49 -49.63
CA PRO A 18 2.03 -18.67 -48.47
C PRO A 18 2.46 -17.23 -48.73
N SER A 19 1.53 -16.29 -48.53
CA SER A 19 1.83 -14.86 -48.53
C SER A 19 2.77 -14.51 -47.36
N THR A 20 3.74 -13.63 -47.65
CA THR A 20 4.72 -13.17 -46.67
C THR A 20 4.04 -12.52 -45.45
N PRO A 21 4.44 -12.85 -44.20
CA PRO A 21 3.95 -12.14 -43.03
C PRO A 21 4.51 -10.71 -43.06
N ARG A 22 3.66 -9.78 -43.47
CA ARG A 22 3.94 -8.34 -43.49
C ARG A 22 4.26 -7.90 -42.06
N LYS A 23 5.55 -7.67 -41.76
CA LYS A 23 6.03 -7.20 -40.44
C LYS A 23 5.15 -6.06 -39.95
N ARG A 24 4.30 -6.34 -38.96
CA ARG A 24 3.65 -5.30 -38.17
C ARG A 24 4.78 -4.56 -37.47
N LYS A 25 4.84 -3.23 -37.58
CA LYS A 25 5.68 -2.44 -36.69
C LYS A 25 5.04 -2.54 -35.31
N ASP A 26 5.56 -3.42 -34.46
CA ASP A 26 5.24 -3.38 -33.05
C ASP A 26 5.65 -2.01 -32.50
N PRO A 27 4.81 -1.38 -31.64
CA PRO A 27 5.22 -0.14 -30.97
C PRO A 27 6.46 -0.45 -30.15
N ALA A 28 7.49 0.40 -30.25
CA ALA A 28 8.81 0.14 -29.69
C ALA A 28 8.72 -0.32 -28.23
N GLU A 29 8.98 -1.61 -27.98
CA GLU A 29 9.08 -2.13 -26.63
C GLU A 29 10.20 -1.39 -25.91
N SER A 30 9.86 -0.72 -24.81
CA SER A 30 10.84 -0.10 -23.94
C SER A 30 11.86 -1.14 -23.53
N SER A 31 13.16 -0.87 -23.72
CA SER A 31 14.19 -1.88 -23.51
C SER A 31 14.12 -2.46 -22.09
N PRO A 32 14.40 -3.77 -21.91
CA PRO A 32 14.26 -4.43 -20.60
C PRO A 32 15.17 -3.80 -19.53
N LEU A 33 16.31 -3.23 -19.94
CA LEU A 33 17.18 -2.43 -19.09
C LEU A 33 16.49 -1.15 -18.59
N TRP A 34 15.78 -0.43 -19.47
CA TRP A 34 15.06 0.80 -19.09
C TRP A 34 13.89 0.50 -18.15
N LEU A 35 13.18 -0.60 -18.37
CA LEU A 35 12.16 -1.10 -17.44
C LEU A 35 12.75 -1.41 -16.06
N SER A 36 13.85 -2.18 -15.98
CA SER A 36 14.54 -2.48 -14.71
C SER A 36 15.04 -1.22 -13.98
N ILE A 37 15.59 -0.25 -14.71
CA ILE A 37 15.99 1.05 -14.14
C ILE A 37 14.79 1.77 -13.51
N CYS A 38 13.65 1.80 -14.21
CA CYS A 38 12.44 2.49 -13.74
C CYS A 38 11.70 1.75 -12.61
N SER A 39 11.72 0.42 -12.60
CA SER A 39 10.99 -0.40 -11.62
C SER A 39 11.78 -0.69 -10.34
N GLU A 40 13.11 -0.74 -10.41
CA GLU A 40 13.96 -1.17 -9.29
C GLU A 40 15.05 -0.17 -8.94
N PHE A 41 15.95 0.19 -9.85
CA PHE A 41 17.12 1.00 -9.51
C PHE A 41 16.74 2.42 -9.04
N LEU A 42 15.97 3.15 -9.85
CA LEU A 42 15.62 4.54 -9.57
C LEU A 42 14.69 4.68 -8.34
N PRO A 43 13.67 3.83 -8.11
CA PRO A 43 12.91 3.82 -6.86
C PRO A 43 13.77 3.57 -5.62
N ASN A 44 14.73 2.63 -5.67
CA ASN A 44 15.65 2.37 -4.56
C ASN A 44 16.54 3.58 -4.25
N ALA A 45 17.16 4.17 -5.29
CA ALA A 45 18.01 5.35 -5.14
C ALA A 45 17.24 6.52 -4.52
N LEU A 46 16.04 6.83 -5.04
CA LEU A 46 15.19 7.92 -4.53
C LEU A 46 14.75 7.68 -3.09
N VAL A 47 14.39 6.44 -2.72
CA VAL A 47 14.02 6.07 -1.34
C VAL A 47 15.18 6.28 -0.38
N ILE A 48 16.42 5.91 -0.76
CA ILE A 48 17.62 6.14 0.04
C ILE A 48 17.94 7.64 0.14
N THR A 49 17.93 8.37 -0.98
CA THR A 49 18.24 9.81 -1.01
C THR A 49 17.24 10.62 -0.18
N VAL A 50 15.94 10.32 -0.27
CA VAL A 50 14.91 11.00 0.51
C VAL A 50 14.99 10.63 1.99
N ALA A 51 15.31 9.38 2.35
CA ALA A 51 15.56 9.01 3.74
C ALA A 51 16.76 9.76 4.34
N ALA A 52 17.87 9.87 3.60
CA ALA A 52 19.05 10.60 4.02
C ALA A 52 18.76 12.10 4.20
N ALA A 53 18.07 12.72 3.23
CA ALA A 53 17.65 14.12 3.33
C ALA A 53 16.68 14.37 4.50
N ALA A 54 15.73 13.47 4.74
CA ALA A 54 14.75 13.58 5.82
C ALA A 54 15.41 13.63 7.21
N VAL A 55 16.48 12.87 7.42
CA VAL A 55 17.25 12.89 8.67
C VAL A 55 18.23 14.06 8.71
N TRP A 56 18.92 14.37 7.61
CA TRP A 56 19.91 15.44 7.55
C TRP A 56 19.30 16.83 7.81
N PHE A 57 18.09 17.07 7.29
CA PHE A 57 17.31 18.29 7.54
C PHE A 57 16.28 18.13 8.67
N GLU A 58 16.35 17.04 9.43
CA GLU A 58 15.52 16.77 10.63
C GLU A 58 14.00 16.85 10.40
N PHE A 59 13.54 16.63 9.16
CA PHE A 59 12.13 16.69 8.78
C PHE A 59 11.23 15.61 9.43
N THR A 60 11.84 14.59 10.06
CA THR A 60 11.14 13.53 10.80
C THR A 60 11.36 13.57 12.31
N THR A 61 12.25 14.43 12.80
CA THR A 61 12.69 14.48 14.21
C THR A 61 12.55 15.87 14.83
N GLY A 62 12.74 16.94 14.05
CA GLY A 62 12.65 18.32 14.50
C GLY A 62 11.23 18.70 14.97
N GLU A 63 11.16 19.37 16.11
CA GLU A 63 9.89 19.65 16.81
C GLU A 63 8.87 20.38 15.94
N VAL A 64 9.33 21.35 15.13
CA VAL A 64 8.50 22.12 14.19
C VAL A 64 7.67 21.22 13.26
N TYR A 65 8.23 20.09 12.82
CA TYR A 65 7.54 19.13 11.95
C TYR A 65 6.75 18.09 12.76
N VAL A 66 7.36 17.55 13.82
CA VAL A 66 6.76 16.48 14.64
C VAL A 66 5.51 16.97 15.38
N GLN A 67 5.55 18.19 15.92
CA GLN A 67 4.49 18.77 16.75
C GLN A 67 3.46 19.58 15.94
N SER A 68 3.71 19.90 14.65
CA SER A 68 2.79 20.70 13.83
C SER A 68 1.40 20.04 13.69
N PRO A 69 0.32 20.63 14.23
CA PRO A 69 -1.01 20.02 14.19
C PRO A 69 -1.58 20.02 12.76
N TRP A 70 -1.23 21.01 11.94
CA TRP A 70 -1.59 21.08 10.54
C TRP A 70 -0.96 19.96 9.72
N LEU A 71 0.35 19.73 9.88
CA LEU A 71 1.05 18.64 9.20
C LEU A 71 0.49 17.29 9.64
N GLN A 72 0.37 17.04 10.95
CA GLN A 72 -0.20 15.80 11.47
C GLN A 72 -1.63 15.55 10.96
N THR A 73 -2.45 16.59 10.83
CA THR A 73 -3.82 16.49 10.28
C THR A 73 -3.79 16.13 8.79
N LEU A 74 -2.93 16.79 8.00
CA LEU A 74 -2.75 16.48 6.59
C LEU A 74 -2.28 15.04 6.38
N LEU A 75 -1.24 14.61 7.10
CA LEU A 75 -0.67 13.27 7.02
C LEU A 75 -1.68 12.17 7.43
N LYS A 76 -2.48 12.40 8.49
CA LYS A 76 -3.59 11.51 8.87
C LYS A 76 -4.67 11.41 7.78
N ARG A 77 -5.04 12.54 7.14
CA ARG A 77 -6.01 12.53 6.01
C ARG A 77 -5.44 11.81 4.79
N SER A 78 -4.16 12.00 4.48
CA SER A 78 -3.46 11.23 3.44
C SER A 78 -3.43 9.73 3.73
N PHE A 79 -3.30 9.32 5.00
CA PHE A 79 -3.43 7.91 5.36
C PHE A 79 -4.83 7.33 5.11
N ILE A 80 -5.89 8.11 5.37
CA ILE A 80 -7.26 7.70 5.01
C ILE A 80 -7.38 7.54 3.49
N VAL A 81 -6.87 8.51 2.70
CA VAL A 81 -6.83 8.41 1.23
C VAL A 81 -6.10 7.14 0.79
N TRP A 82 -4.92 6.85 1.36
CA TRP A 82 -4.15 5.64 1.07
C TRP A 82 -4.97 4.36 1.29
N VAL A 83 -5.68 4.28 2.41
CA VAL A 83 -6.56 3.14 2.71
C VAL A 83 -7.69 3.03 1.69
N CYS A 84 -8.33 4.13 1.27
CA CYS A 84 -9.35 4.12 0.22
C CYS A 84 -8.80 3.60 -1.13
N LEU A 85 -7.60 4.04 -1.53
CA LEU A 85 -6.91 3.55 -2.74
C LEU A 85 -6.53 2.07 -2.63
N ALA A 86 -6.14 1.61 -1.44
CA ALA A 86 -5.82 0.21 -1.16
C ALA A 86 -7.07 -0.66 -1.22
N VAL A 87 -8.19 -0.24 -0.60
CA VAL A 87 -9.51 -0.90 -0.73
C VAL A 87 -9.88 -1.05 -2.21
N ARG A 88 -9.86 0.05 -2.98
CA ARG A 88 -10.24 0.05 -4.40
C ARG A 88 -9.39 -0.90 -5.25
N THR A 89 -8.12 -1.13 -4.89
CA THR A 89 -7.19 -1.96 -5.68
C THR A 89 -6.94 -3.37 -5.16
N GLN A 90 -7.22 -3.66 -3.89
CA GLN A 90 -6.96 -4.97 -3.25
C GLN A 90 -8.25 -5.74 -2.89
N LEU A 91 -9.40 -5.04 -2.84
CA LEU A 91 -10.71 -5.60 -2.48
C LEU A 91 -11.69 -5.64 -3.65
N THR A 92 -11.21 -5.71 -4.89
CA THR A 92 -12.04 -5.88 -6.08
C THR A 92 -13.01 -7.05 -5.95
N ASP A 93 -12.56 -8.19 -5.44
CA ASP A 93 -13.38 -9.41 -5.32
C ASP A 93 -14.42 -9.30 -4.19
N PHE A 94 -14.11 -8.52 -3.15
CA PHE A 94 -14.97 -8.29 -1.99
C PHE A 94 -16.05 -7.22 -2.27
N VAL A 95 -15.65 -6.10 -2.87
CA VAL A 95 -16.52 -4.99 -3.28
C VAL A 95 -17.39 -5.39 -4.47
N THR A 96 -16.79 -6.06 -5.47
CA THR A 96 -17.43 -6.54 -6.70
C THR A 96 -17.26 -8.05 -6.90
N PRO A 97 -18.00 -8.90 -6.16
CA PRO A 97 -18.00 -10.34 -6.39
C PRO A 97 -18.28 -10.71 -7.86
N PRO A 98 -17.64 -11.76 -8.41
CA PRO A 98 -17.83 -12.18 -9.80
C PRO A 98 -19.31 -12.45 -10.17
N ALA A 99 -20.12 -12.92 -9.22
CA ALA A 99 -21.55 -13.12 -9.39
C ALA A 99 -22.34 -11.81 -9.63
N LEU A 100 -21.85 -10.68 -9.09
CA LEU A 100 -22.44 -9.35 -9.28
C LEU A 100 -21.88 -8.64 -10.52
N ALA A 101 -20.65 -8.95 -10.94
CA ALA A 101 -20.00 -8.37 -12.11
C ALA A 101 -20.64 -8.79 -13.45
N ARG A 102 -21.18 -10.02 -13.54
CA ARG A 102 -21.78 -10.58 -14.79
C ARG A 102 -23.14 -10.00 -15.19
N ARG A 103 -23.75 -9.11 -14.39
CA ARG A 103 -25.09 -8.57 -14.63
C ARG A 103 -25.02 -7.04 -14.77
N PRO A 104 -25.80 -6.39 -15.65
CA PRO A 104 -25.74 -4.95 -15.89
C PRO A 104 -25.82 -4.12 -14.59
N PRO A 105 -25.05 -3.02 -14.47
CA PRO A 105 -25.04 -2.21 -13.25
C PRO A 105 -26.42 -1.62 -12.99
N SER A 106 -26.82 -1.58 -11.72
CA SER A 106 -28.03 -0.90 -11.26
C SER A 106 -27.70 -0.09 -10.01
N LEU A 107 -28.43 1.00 -9.77
CA LEU A 107 -28.16 1.91 -8.65
C LEU A 107 -28.02 1.17 -7.30
N ARG A 108 -28.87 0.16 -7.06
CA ARG A 108 -28.80 -0.69 -5.86
C ARG A 108 -27.49 -1.47 -5.75
N LYS A 109 -26.92 -1.96 -6.86
CA LYS A 109 -25.61 -2.65 -6.84
C LYS A 109 -24.48 -1.67 -6.56
N GLU A 110 -24.53 -0.47 -7.14
CA GLU A 110 -23.50 0.54 -6.92
C GLU A 110 -23.50 1.04 -5.48
N ALA A 111 -24.68 1.29 -4.91
CA ALA A 111 -24.83 1.56 -3.48
C ALA A 111 -24.23 0.45 -2.60
N VAL A 112 -24.44 -0.84 -2.94
CA VAL A 112 -23.84 -1.97 -2.21
C VAL A 112 -22.31 -2.04 -2.38
N ARG A 113 -21.78 -1.69 -3.55
CA ARG A 113 -20.32 -1.61 -3.79
C ARG A 113 -19.69 -0.53 -2.92
N HIS A 114 -20.21 0.70 -3.00
CA HIS A 114 -19.74 1.82 -2.17
C HIS A 114 -19.89 1.53 -0.68
N ALA A 115 -20.99 0.92 -0.23
CA ALA A 115 -21.17 0.53 1.17
C ALA A 115 -20.11 -0.49 1.65
N ARG A 116 -19.77 -1.50 0.82
CA ARG A 116 -18.71 -2.48 1.12
C ARG A 116 -17.32 -1.84 1.14
N ALA A 117 -17.02 -0.97 0.18
CA ALA A 117 -15.75 -0.26 0.11
C ALA A 117 -15.58 0.69 1.31
N LEU A 118 -16.63 1.43 1.66
CA LEU A 118 -16.67 2.32 2.82
C LEU A 118 -16.50 1.56 4.14
N PHE A 119 -17.21 0.43 4.31
CA PHE A 119 -17.03 -0.46 5.46
C PHE A 119 -15.57 -0.92 5.60
N ALA A 120 -14.96 -1.38 4.50
CA ALA A 120 -13.57 -1.82 4.49
C ALA A 120 -12.60 -0.67 4.83
N ALA A 121 -12.84 0.54 4.30
CA ALA A 121 -12.03 1.72 4.58
C ALA A 121 -12.14 2.16 6.05
N VAL A 122 -13.35 2.13 6.62
CA VAL A 122 -13.59 2.42 8.04
C VAL A 122 -12.89 1.38 8.92
N ALA A 123 -13.12 0.08 8.68
CA ALA A 123 -12.50 -1.00 9.46
C ALA A 123 -10.96 -0.96 9.43
N ALA A 124 -10.38 -0.71 8.25
CA ALA A 124 -8.92 -0.64 8.09
C ALA A 124 -8.29 0.60 8.74
N ASN A 125 -8.99 1.73 8.83
CA ASN A 125 -8.53 2.90 9.60
C ASN A 125 -8.72 2.71 11.11
N LEU A 126 -9.79 2.02 11.54
CA LEU A 126 -10.08 1.79 12.95
C LEU A 126 -9.10 0.85 13.64
N LEU A 127 -8.68 -0.26 13.00
CA LEU A 127 -8.00 -1.36 13.70
C LEU A 127 -6.72 -0.92 14.45
N GLY A 128 -5.96 0.03 13.88
CA GLY A 128 -4.80 0.59 14.58
C GLY A 128 -5.19 1.30 15.88
N THR A 129 -6.23 2.15 15.83
CA THR A 129 -6.71 2.90 17.01
C THR A 129 -7.35 2.00 18.06
N THR A 130 -8.02 0.92 17.67
CA THR A 130 -8.65 -0.04 18.60
C THR A 130 -7.66 -0.89 19.36
N ILE A 131 -6.41 -1.00 18.89
CA ILE A 131 -5.32 -1.69 19.60
C ILE A 131 -4.47 -0.67 20.38
N ILE A 132 -4.07 0.42 19.74
CA ILE A 132 -3.13 1.39 20.33
C ILE A 132 -3.77 2.18 21.48
N ARG A 133 -5.01 2.69 21.33
CA ARG A 133 -5.60 3.56 22.37
C ARG A 133 -5.83 2.84 23.70
N PRO A 134 -6.36 1.60 23.74
CA PRO A 134 -6.54 0.87 25.00
C PRO A 134 -5.22 0.57 25.74
N VAL A 135 -4.11 0.34 25.03
CA VAL A 135 -2.78 0.17 25.67
C VAL A 135 -2.33 1.45 26.39
N PHE A 136 -2.82 2.62 25.96
CA PHE A 136 -2.63 3.92 26.62
C PHE A 136 -3.84 4.36 27.46
N GLY A 137 -4.69 3.42 27.91
CA GLY A 137 -5.85 3.71 28.78
C GLY A 137 -6.98 4.53 28.12
N ALA A 138 -6.95 4.73 26.80
CA ALA A 138 -7.90 5.57 26.08
C ALA A 138 -8.91 4.75 25.25
N ALA A 139 -10.17 5.22 25.21
CA ALA A 139 -11.21 4.57 24.41
C ALA A 139 -10.92 4.66 22.88
N PRO A 140 -11.29 3.66 22.06
CA PRO A 140 -11.10 3.73 20.61
C PRO A 140 -11.92 4.86 19.96
N GLN A 141 -11.41 5.39 18.85
CA GLN A 141 -11.83 6.69 18.29
C GLN A 141 -12.87 6.52 17.17
N PHE A 142 -13.93 5.74 17.44
CA PHE A 142 -14.87 5.23 16.43
C PHE A 142 -15.58 6.34 15.64
N GLU A 143 -16.29 7.24 16.33
CA GLU A 143 -17.10 8.29 15.69
C GLU A 143 -16.26 9.25 14.85
N GLU A 144 -15.15 9.75 15.41
CA GLU A 144 -14.23 10.66 14.73
C GLU A 144 -13.61 10.01 13.48
N THR A 145 -13.26 8.72 13.55
CA THR A 145 -12.77 7.98 12.39
C THR A 145 -13.83 7.88 11.29
N VAL A 146 -15.07 7.54 11.62
CA VAL A 146 -16.17 7.50 10.63
C VAL A 146 -16.41 8.89 10.03
N ARG A 147 -16.46 9.93 10.86
CA ARG A 147 -16.65 11.34 10.47
C ARG A 147 -15.57 11.84 9.50
N LEU A 148 -14.34 11.33 9.60
CA LEU A 148 -13.23 11.66 8.69
C LEU A 148 -13.20 10.75 7.45
N VAL A 149 -13.42 9.44 7.60
CA VAL A 149 -13.29 8.46 6.50
C VAL A 149 -14.39 8.64 5.46
N VAL A 150 -15.64 8.87 5.86
CA VAL A 150 -16.78 8.98 4.93
C VAL A 150 -16.59 10.10 3.89
N PRO A 151 -16.33 11.38 4.23
CA PRO A 151 -16.16 12.43 3.23
C PRO A 151 -14.89 12.24 2.37
N ILE A 152 -13.79 11.72 2.96
CA ILE A 152 -12.55 11.46 2.22
C ILE A 152 -12.74 10.33 1.20
N TYR A 153 -13.51 9.29 1.54
CA TYR A 153 -13.85 8.22 0.61
C TYR A 153 -14.55 8.76 -0.65
N PHE A 154 -15.61 9.57 -0.48
CA PHE A 154 -16.30 10.18 -1.62
C PHE A 154 -15.40 11.12 -2.42
N LEU A 155 -14.51 11.89 -1.76
CA LEU A 155 -13.52 12.72 -2.46
C LEU A 155 -12.58 11.88 -3.33
N VAL A 156 -12.10 10.73 -2.84
CA VAL A 156 -11.22 9.82 -3.61
C VAL A 156 -11.93 9.26 -4.84
N GLU A 157 -13.20 8.86 -4.71
CA GLU A 157 -13.99 8.36 -5.85
C GLU A 157 -14.21 9.49 -6.89
N VAL A 158 -14.53 10.72 -6.46
CA VAL A 158 -14.66 11.88 -7.37
C VAL A 158 -13.34 12.22 -8.06
N VAL A 159 -12.20 12.13 -7.36
CA VAL A 159 -10.87 12.39 -7.93
C VAL A 159 -10.48 11.34 -8.98
N LEU A 160 -10.81 10.07 -8.75
CA LEU A 160 -10.45 8.98 -9.66
C LEU A 160 -11.41 8.84 -10.84
N ASP A 161 -12.72 8.91 -10.63
CA ASP A 161 -13.72 8.66 -11.67
C ASP A 161 -14.19 9.95 -12.37
N GLY A 162 -14.31 11.04 -11.61
CA GLY A 162 -14.68 12.37 -12.12
C GLY A 162 -13.49 13.11 -12.75
N LEU A 163 -12.46 13.40 -11.95
CA LEU A 163 -11.27 14.14 -12.42
C LEU A 163 -10.26 13.28 -13.19
N ARG A 164 -10.38 11.95 -13.12
CA ARG A 164 -9.54 10.98 -13.85
C ARG A 164 -8.03 11.14 -13.58
N ILE A 165 -7.67 11.53 -12.35
CA ILE A 165 -6.26 11.63 -11.96
C ILE A 165 -5.59 10.24 -12.02
N PRO A 166 -4.39 10.10 -12.62
CA PRO A 166 -3.70 8.81 -12.70
C PRO A 166 -3.48 8.18 -11.32
N LEU A 167 -3.97 6.95 -11.15
CA LEU A 167 -3.88 6.22 -9.90
C LEU A 167 -2.43 6.02 -9.40
N PRO A 168 -1.40 5.74 -10.24
CA PRO A 168 -0.01 5.66 -9.79
C PRO A 168 0.52 7.00 -9.24
N LEU A 169 0.16 8.13 -9.86
CA LEU A 169 0.54 9.46 -9.37
C LEU A 169 -0.06 9.72 -7.98
N LEU A 170 -1.35 9.47 -7.81
CA LEU A 170 -2.02 9.66 -6.53
C LEU A 170 -1.45 8.72 -5.45
N LYS A 171 -1.17 7.46 -5.80
CA LYS A 171 -0.47 6.52 -4.91
C LYS A 171 0.94 6.98 -4.54
N ALA A 172 1.71 7.57 -5.45
CA ALA A 172 3.05 8.05 -5.15
C ALA A 172 3.04 9.24 -4.18
N VAL A 173 2.22 10.27 -4.43
CA VAL A 173 2.09 11.45 -3.56
C VAL A 173 1.59 11.06 -2.16
N VAL A 174 0.54 10.23 -2.12
CA VAL A 174 -0.08 9.79 -0.86
C VAL A 174 0.83 8.79 -0.13
N GLY A 175 1.53 7.91 -0.85
CA GLY A 175 2.49 6.96 -0.29
C GLY A 175 3.68 7.64 0.38
N LEU A 176 4.20 8.73 -0.20
CA LEU A 176 5.21 9.58 0.44
C LEU A 176 4.67 10.21 1.74
N SER A 177 3.44 10.74 1.71
CA SER A 177 2.77 11.28 2.90
C SER A 177 2.62 10.23 4.01
N VAL A 178 2.21 9.01 3.66
CA VAL A 178 2.09 7.90 4.62
C VAL A 178 3.45 7.46 5.16
N SER A 179 4.48 7.46 4.31
CA SER A 179 5.86 7.21 4.74
C SER A 179 6.30 8.23 5.80
N TRP A 180 6.03 9.52 5.59
CA TRP A 180 6.31 10.58 6.58
C TRP A 180 5.53 10.38 7.88
N LEU A 181 4.23 10.10 7.79
CA LEU A 181 3.39 9.82 8.96
C LEU A 181 3.99 8.67 9.79
N LYS A 182 4.46 7.60 9.14
CA LYS A 182 5.01 6.43 9.83
C LYS A 182 6.42 6.68 10.37
N ALA A 183 7.28 7.37 9.62
CA ALA A 183 8.60 7.79 10.10
C ALA A 183 8.51 8.65 11.38
N VAL A 184 7.51 9.54 11.49
CA VAL A 184 7.29 10.36 12.70
C VAL A 184 6.55 9.62 13.82
N THR A 185 5.54 8.80 13.48
CA THR A 185 4.74 8.11 14.52
C THR A 185 5.44 6.91 15.15
N ILE A 186 6.37 6.23 14.48
CA ILE A 186 7.08 5.09 15.07
C ILE A 186 7.91 5.53 16.29
N PRO A 187 8.85 6.50 16.21
CA PRO A 187 9.61 6.94 17.37
C PRO A 187 8.72 7.55 18.46
N LYS A 188 7.68 8.31 18.08
CA LYS A 188 6.76 8.92 19.04
C LYS A 188 5.98 7.90 19.86
N LEU A 189 5.38 6.88 19.22
CA LEU A 189 4.64 5.82 19.93
C LEU A 189 5.54 4.97 20.83
N VAL A 190 6.81 4.77 20.41
CA VAL A 190 7.82 4.08 21.23
C VAL A 190 8.24 4.92 22.44
N MET A 191 8.31 6.25 22.28
CA MET A 191 8.53 7.18 23.40
C MET A 191 7.35 7.14 24.38
N GLU A 192 6.12 7.31 23.88
CA GLU A 192 4.88 7.24 24.66
C GLU A 192 4.73 5.91 25.40
N TRP A 193 5.10 4.78 24.79
CA TRP A 193 5.13 3.46 25.45
C TRP A 193 6.15 3.40 26.61
N HIS A 194 7.35 3.96 26.42
CA HIS A 194 8.40 3.94 27.44
C HIS A 194 8.08 4.88 28.63
N THR A 195 7.39 6.00 28.40
CA THR A 195 7.00 6.95 29.45
C THR A 195 5.80 6.50 30.30
N ASN A 196 4.99 5.55 29.81
CA ASN A 196 3.82 5.08 30.57
C ASN A 196 4.21 4.00 31.58
N THR A 197 3.70 4.14 32.81
CA THR A 197 3.88 3.17 33.90
C THR A 197 3.30 1.82 33.50
N ASP A 198 4.22 0.89 33.24
CA ASP A 198 4.13 -0.57 33.11
C ASP A 198 4.94 -1.07 31.90
N ALA A 199 5.19 -0.21 30.91
CA ALA A 199 6.12 -0.39 29.76
C ALA A 199 6.26 -1.85 29.26
N HIS A 200 5.15 -2.58 29.16
CA HIS A 200 5.21 -4.03 29.06
C HIS A 200 5.65 -4.46 27.64
N PRO A 201 6.53 -5.48 27.46
CA PRO A 201 7.00 -5.91 26.15
C PRO A 201 5.88 -6.34 25.18
N LEU A 202 4.78 -6.92 25.71
CA LEU A 202 3.61 -7.23 24.87
C LEU A 202 2.90 -5.96 24.37
N GLY A 203 2.88 -4.88 25.17
CA GLY A 203 2.34 -3.58 24.77
C GLY A 203 3.16 -2.96 23.65
N PHE A 204 4.49 -3.03 23.75
CA PHE A 204 5.41 -2.61 22.69
C PHE A 204 5.16 -3.36 21.37
N LEU A 205 5.06 -4.70 21.43
CA LEU A 205 4.80 -5.52 20.25
C LEU A 205 3.42 -5.21 19.65
N ALA A 206 2.39 -5.02 20.49
CA ALA A 206 1.04 -4.69 20.06
C ALA A 206 0.99 -3.32 19.38
N ILE A 207 1.54 -2.26 19.99
CA ILE A 207 1.57 -0.90 19.42
C ILE A 207 2.37 -0.87 18.12
N SER A 208 3.57 -1.46 18.10
CA SER A 208 4.44 -1.48 16.92
C SER A 208 3.76 -2.20 15.74
N THR A 209 3.19 -3.38 16.00
CA THR A 209 2.48 -4.18 14.98
C THR A 209 1.21 -3.49 14.51
N ALA A 210 0.43 -2.91 15.42
CA ALA A 210 -0.79 -2.19 15.08
C ALA A 210 -0.52 -0.93 14.25
N ASN A 211 0.47 -0.13 14.62
CA ASN A 211 0.83 1.08 13.85
C ASN A 211 1.27 0.71 12.43
N LEU A 212 2.05 -0.36 12.28
CA LEU A 212 2.66 -0.71 11.01
C LEU A 212 1.75 -1.54 10.08
N TYR A 213 0.98 -2.50 10.61
CA TYR A 213 0.33 -3.51 9.77
C TYR A 213 -1.17 -3.72 10.01
N ALA A 214 -1.81 -3.09 11.02
CA ALA A 214 -3.25 -3.30 11.30
C ALA A 214 -4.13 -3.16 10.04
N SER A 215 -4.04 -2.04 9.32
CA SER A 215 -4.83 -1.81 8.11
C SER A 215 -4.55 -2.85 7.02
N GLY A 216 -3.29 -3.28 6.86
CA GLY A 216 -2.91 -4.33 5.90
C GLY A 216 -3.46 -5.71 6.28
N LEU A 217 -3.54 -6.03 7.57
CA LEU A 217 -4.18 -7.25 8.08
C LEU A 217 -5.68 -7.24 7.80
N VAL A 218 -6.39 -6.12 8.03
CA VAL A 218 -7.82 -5.97 7.68
C VAL A 218 -8.04 -6.18 6.18
N LEU A 219 -7.26 -5.50 5.33
CA LEU A 219 -7.40 -5.63 3.88
C LEU A 219 -7.15 -7.08 3.43
N ARG A 220 -6.07 -7.73 3.90
CA ARG A 220 -5.78 -9.13 3.58
C ARG A 220 -6.87 -10.09 4.06
N TYR A 221 -7.42 -9.86 5.25
CA TYR A 221 -8.55 -10.62 5.80
C TYR A 221 -9.78 -10.49 4.89
N LEU A 222 -10.15 -9.27 4.50
CA LEU A 222 -11.30 -9.02 3.63
C LEU A 222 -11.09 -9.54 2.20
N THR A 223 -9.85 -9.52 1.66
CA THR A 223 -9.52 -10.14 0.37
C THR A 223 -9.70 -11.66 0.44
N ASN A 224 -9.19 -12.29 1.51
CA ASN A 224 -9.35 -13.74 1.71
C ASN A 224 -10.83 -14.12 1.86
N TYR A 225 -11.56 -13.43 2.74
CA TYR A 225 -12.99 -13.66 2.96
C TYR A 225 -13.82 -13.43 1.68
N GLY A 226 -13.47 -12.42 0.87
CA GLY A 226 -14.11 -12.16 -0.42
C GLY A 226 -13.92 -13.27 -1.46
N ARG A 227 -12.84 -14.06 -1.34
CA ARG A 227 -12.50 -15.17 -2.26
C ARG A 227 -12.98 -16.54 -1.79
N THR A 228 -12.84 -16.83 -0.49
CA THR A 228 -13.09 -18.17 0.06
C THR A 228 -14.40 -18.26 0.85
N HIS A 229 -14.98 -17.12 1.23
CA HIS A 229 -16.08 -17.01 2.21
C HIS A 229 -15.80 -17.65 3.58
N ARG A 230 -14.52 -17.95 3.89
CA ARG A 230 -14.10 -18.49 5.19
C ARG A 230 -13.69 -17.37 6.13
N VAL A 231 -14.17 -17.45 7.37
CA VAL A 231 -13.90 -16.47 8.44
C VAL A 231 -12.47 -16.61 8.99
N LEU A 232 -11.92 -17.83 9.04
CA LEU A 232 -10.49 -18.06 9.26
C LEU A 232 -9.95 -19.04 8.22
N ASP A 233 -8.76 -18.74 7.72
CA ASP A 233 -7.94 -19.64 6.91
C ASP A 233 -6.49 -19.58 7.41
N LEU A 234 -6.27 -20.22 8.57
CA LEU A 234 -4.98 -20.31 9.24
C LEU A 234 -4.06 -21.35 8.58
N SER A 235 -3.77 -21.13 7.30
CA SER A 235 -2.69 -21.85 6.62
C SER A 235 -1.34 -21.58 7.28
N LEU A 236 -0.41 -22.53 7.19
CA LEU A 236 0.95 -22.39 7.74
C LEU A 236 1.66 -21.11 7.22
N GLY A 237 1.41 -20.75 5.95
CA GLY A 237 1.92 -19.52 5.33
C GLY A 237 1.26 -18.24 5.86
N ALA A 238 0.00 -18.28 6.31
CA ALA A 238 -0.63 -17.15 6.99
C ALA A 238 -0.03 -16.94 8.39
N PHE A 239 0.25 -18.03 9.12
CA PHE A 239 0.93 -17.96 10.41
C PHE A 239 2.37 -17.41 10.29
N ALA A 240 3.16 -17.94 9.35
CA ALA A 240 4.51 -17.44 9.07
C ALA A 240 4.53 -15.95 8.69
N PHE A 241 3.54 -15.49 7.93
CA PHE A 241 3.38 -14.07 7.57
C PHE A 241 3.02 -13.19 8.78
N ILE A 242 2.19 -13.67 9.72
CA ILE A 242 1.88 -12.94 10.96
C ILE A 242 3.15 -12.83 11.82
N LEU A 243 3.92 -13.91 11.98
CA LEU A 243 5.21 -13.88 12.68
C LEU A 243 6.20 -12.90 12.04
N GLN A 244 6.29 -12.89 10.70
CA GLN A 244 7.12 -11.92 9.97
C GLN A 244 6.68 -10.48 10.26
N ILE A 245 5.37 -10.19 10.23
CA ILE A 245 4.83 -8.86 10.57
C ILE A 245 5.22 -8.45 11.99
N VAL A 246 5.03 -9.32 12.98
CA VAL A 246 5.35 -9.02 14.39
C VAL A 246 6.85 -8.80 14.54
N GLY A 247 7.68 -9.67 13.98
CA GLY A 247 9.14 -9.58 14.02
C GLY A 247 9.68 -8.30 13.38
N THR A 248 9.27 -7.99 12.14
CA THR A 248 9.66 -6.74 11.47
C THR A 248 9.21 -5.51 12.25
N SER A 249 7.99 -5.54 12.81
CA SER A 249 7.47 -4.42 13.61
C SER A 249 8.26 -4.23 14.91
N ALA A 250 8.63 -5.32 15.58
CA ALA A 250 9.45 -5.31 16.78
C ALA A 250 10.84 -4.72 16.51
N VAL A 251 11.52 -5.21 15.46
CA VAL A 251 12.87 -4.73 15.08
C VAL A 251 12.86 -3.23 14.78
N ILE A 252 11.91 -2.74 13.97
CA ILE A 252 11.81 -1.31 13.64
C ILE A 252 11.46 -0.47 14.88
N GLY A 253 10.62 -0.98 15.78
CA GLY A 253 10.35 -0.35 17.06
C GLY A 253 11.58 -0.26 17.96
N VAL A 254 12.44 -1.30 17.99
CA VAL A 254 13.67 -1.34 18.80
C VAL A 254 14.70 -0.37 18.23
N VAL A 255 14.86 -0.31 16.90
CA VAL A 255 15.70 0.69 16.22
C VAL A 255 15.27 2.10 16.60
N ALA A 256 13.97 2.39 16.60
CA ALA A 256 13.43 3.69 17.02
C ALA A 256 13.60 3.96 18.53
N HIS A 257 13.51 2.93 19.37
CA HIS A 257 13.74 3.05 20.82
C HIS A 257 15.19 3.43 21.13
N VAL A 258 16.15 2.73 20.52
CA VAL A 258 17.58 3.02 20.67
C VAL A 258 17.93 4.39 20.06
N ALA A 259 17.31 4.77 18.94
CA ALA A 259 17.46 6.12 18.37
C ALA A 259 17.05 7.20 19.39
N ASN A 260 15.85 7.10 19.96
CA ASN A 260 15.36 8.03 20.99
C ASN A 260 16.30 8.10 22.20
N HIS A 261 16.85 6.96 22.65
CA HIS A 261 17.80 6.93 23.76
C HIS A 261 19.13 7.60 23.41
N PHE A 262 19.63 7.45 22.18
CA PHE A 262 20.88 8.09 21.75
C PHE A 262 20.76 9.61 21.54
N VAL A 263 19.56 10.15 21.24
CA VAL A 263 19.34 11.61 21.20
C VAL A 263 19.60 12.28 22.55
N THR A 264 19.46 11.57 23.68
CA THR A 264 19.72 12.15 25.01
C THR A 264 21.21 12.32 25.34
N ASN A 265 22.12 11.90 24.44
CA ASN A 265 23.56 12.10 24.59
C ASN A 265 24.13 12.71 23.29
N GLU A 266 24.62 13.95 23.37
CA GLU A 266 25.16 14.70 22.22
C GLU A 266 26.27 13.93 21.47
N GLU A 267 27.12 13.18 22.19
CA GLU A 267 28.19 12.37 21.61
C GLU A 267 27.66 11.28 20.67
N ARG A 268 26.43 10.82 20.87
CA ARG A 268 25.77 9.74 20.09
C ARG A 268 24.75 10.24 19.09
N MET A 269 24.66 11.56 18.87
CA MET A 269 23.68 12.14 17.93
C MET A 269 23.84 11.61 16.50
N MET A 270 25.06 11.27 16.08
CA MET A 270 25.31 10.63 14.78
C MET A 270 24.78 9.19 14.71
N GLU A 271 24.91 8.41 15.79
CA GLU A 271 24.33 7.06 15.88
C GLU A 271 22.79 7.14 15.85
N ALA A 272 22.20 8.08 16.59
CA ALA A 272 20.76 8.35 16.56
C ALA A 272 20.27 8.66 15.14
N ARG A 273 20.98 9.53 14.40
CA ARG A 273 20.67 9.85 12.99
C ARG A 273 20.72 8.63 12.08
N VAL A 274 21.71 7.74 12.23
CA VAL A 274 21.77 6.48 11.45
C VAL A 274 20.57 5.57 11.76
N LEU A 275 20.15 5.47 13.03
CA LEU A 275 18.98 4.67 13.40
C LEU A 275 17.66 5.29 12.91
N TYR A 276 17.51 6.62 12.95
CA TYR A 276 16.37 7.31 12.33
C TYR A 276 16.35 7.16 10.80
N PHE A 277 17.52 7.10 10.15
CA PHE A 277 17.59 6.80 8.72
C PHE A 277 17.00 5.41 8.43
N CYS A 278 17.32 4.39 9.23
CA CYS A 278 16.72 3.06 9.08
C CYS A 278 15.18 3.08 9.24
N VAL A 279 14.64 3.87 10.17
CA VAL A 279 13.18 4.04 10.36
C VAL A 279 12.53 4.75 9.17
N ALA A 280 13.11 5.86 8.70
CA ALA A 280 12.61 6.63 7.56
C ALA A 280 12.70 5.82 6.26
N TRP A 281 13.83 5.14 6.04
CA TRP A 281 14.07 4.24 4.90
C TRP A 281 13.04 3.11 4.87
N PHE A 282 12.80 2.42 6.00
CA PHE A 282 11.77 1.39 6.10
C PHE A 282 10.37 1.91 5.75
N ALA A 283 10.01 3.10 6.22
CA ALA A 283 8.71 3.70 5.91
C ALA A 283 8.57 4.02 4.40
N LEU A 284 9.63 4.59 3.79
CA LEU A 284 9.67 4.91 2.36
C LEU A 284 9.67 3.66 1.47
N ASP A 285 10.45 2.63 1.81
CA ASP A 285 10.46 1.33 1.13
C ASP A 285 9.05 0.68 1.16
N LYS A 286 8.43 0.66 2.33
CA LYS A 286 7.14 -0.01 2.56
C LYS A 286 5.94 0.67 1.90
N TYR A 287 5.85 2.00 1.93
CA TYR A 287 4.64 2.72 1.47
C TYR A 287 4.83 3.51 0.18
N TRP A 288 6.06 3.92 -0.18
CA TRP A 288 6.29 4.78 -1.34
C TRP A 288 6.95 4.08 -2.53
N LYS A 289 8.02 3.30 -2.31
CA LYS A 289 8.86 2.67 -3.35
C LYS A 289 8.08 2.03 -4.50
N LYS A 290 7.11 1.17 -4.18
CA LYS A 290 6.31 0.48 -5.21
C LYS A 290 5.47 1.47 -6.04
N ALA A 291 4.80 2.42 -5.38
CA ALA A 291 3.99 3.42 -6.06
C ALA A 291 4.85 4.37 -6.92
N LEU A 292 6.07 4.66 -6.47
CA LEU A 292 7.07 5.42 -7.22
C LEU A 292 7.55 4.65 -8.46
N GLY A 293 7.84 3.34 -8.34
CA GLY A 293 8.15 2.47 -9.48
C GLY A 293 7.00 2.38 -10.49
N ASP A 294 5.77 2.13 -10.03
CA ASP A 294 4.57 2.10 -10.86
C ASP A 294 4.39 3.43 -11.65
N LEU A 295 4.67 4.58 -11.00
CA LEU A 295 4.62 5.90 -11.63
C LEU A 295 5.77 6.15 -12.62
N LEU A 296 7.01 5.77 -12.27
CA LEU A 296 8.17 5.96 -13.15
C LEU A 296 8.04 5.12 -14.42
N VAL A 297 7.59 3.86 -14.31
CA VAL A 297 7.25 3.04 -15.48
C VAL A 297 6.15 3.73 -16.31
N GLN A 298 5.07 4.21 -15.69
CA GLN A 298 4.01 4.93 -16.42
C GLN A 298 4.52 6.18 -17.15
N LEU A 299 5.44 6.95 -16.57
CA LEU A 299 5.95 8.19 -17.16
C LEU A 299 7.05 7.97 -18.21
N LEU A 300 7.92 6.98 -18.01
CA LEU A 300 9.16 6.80 -18.77
C LEU A 300 9.12 5.64 -19.77
N THR A 301 8.13 4.75 -19.69
CA THR A 301 7.94 3.64 -20.65
C THR A 301 6.59 3.63 -21.34
N SER A 302 5.66 4.51 -20.98
CA SER A 302 4.44 4.70 -21.78
C SER A 302 4.85 5.31 -23.13
N PRO A 303 4.51 4.68 -24.27
CA PRO A 303 4.78 5.29 -25.56
C PRO A 303 4.05 6.62 -25.62
N ALA A 304 4.80 7.70 -25.78
CA ALA A 304 4.22 9.02 -26.01
C ALA A 304 3.20 8.88 -27.14
N LYS A 305 1.97 9.35 -26.91
CA LYS A 305 0.99 9.47 -28.01
C LYS A 305 1.53 10.53 -28.96
N SER A 306 2.35 10.10 -29.92
CA SER A 306 2.80 10.90 -31.04
C SER A 306 1.58 11.20 -31.91
N LYS A 307 0.82 12.20 -31.49
CA LYS A 307 0.00 12.99 -32.40
C LYS A 307 0.96 13.75 -33.31
N THR A 308 1.50 13.04 -34.30
CA THR A 308 1.73 13.66 -35.60
C THR A 308 0.35 14.06 -36.13
N ASN A 309 0.10 15.36 -36.13
CA ASN A 309 -0.86 15.95 -37.06
C ASN A 309 -0.35 15.75 -38.49
#